data_AF-A0AAU5RQU4-F1
#
_entry.id   AF-A0AAU5RQU4-F1
#
_cell.length_a   1.000
_cell.length_b   1.000
_cell.length_c   1.000
_cell.angle_alpha   90.00
_cell.angle_beta   90.00
_cell.angle_gamma   90.00
#
_symmetry.space_group_name_H-M   'P 1'
#
loop_
_entity.id
_entity.type
_entity.pdbx_description
1 polymer ?
#
loop_
_entity_poly.entity_id
_entity_poly.type
_entity_poly.pdbx_seq_one_letter_code
_entity_poly.pdbx_strand_id
1 'polypeptide(L)' 'MARGPEAGLALLAEPEAEGSLDGYHLLPATRADLLRRAGRRGEAAVAYGRALDAVANEAERIFLRKRLEGCG' A
#
# COMPACT_ATOMS: atom_id res chain seq x y z
N MET A 1 -5.62 -20.57 -5.15
CA MET A 1 -6.37 -19.38 -5.60
C MET A 1 -6.23 -18.29 -4.55
N ALA A 2 -5.92 -17.05 -4.93
CA ALA A 2 -5.86 -15.92 -4.00
C ALA A 2 -7.29 -15.52 -3.58
N ARG A 3 -7.53 -15.29 -2.29
CA ARG A 3 -8.86 -14.95 -1.73
C ARG A 3 -9.29 -13.49 -1.95
N GLY A 4 -8.74 -12.82 -2.96
CA GLY A 4 -9.06 -11.42 -3.29
C GLY A 4 -8.31 -10.38 -2.44
N PRO A 5 -8.40 -9.10 -2.83
CA PRO A 5 -7.69 -8.01 -2.16
C PRO A 5 -8.16 -7.76 -0.72
N GLU A 6 -9.44 -7.96 -0.42
CA GLU A 6 -10.02 -7.78 0.92
C GLU A 6 -9.45 -8.78 1.91
N ALA A 7 -9.28 -10.04 1.51
CA ALA A 7 -8.62 -11.05 2.33
C ALA A 7 -7.14 -10.69 2.59
N GLY A 8 -6.46 -10.11 1.60
CA GLY A 8 -5.10 -9.59 1.79
C GLY A 8 -5.05 -8.45 2.80
N LEU A 9 -6.00 -7.51 2.74
CA LEU A 9 -6.10 -6.43 3.72
C LEU A 9 -6.38 -6.94 5.13
N ALA A 10 -7.22 -7.97 5.27
CA ALA A 10 -7.48 -8.60 6.56
C ALA A 10 -6.21 -9.25 7.15
N LEU A 11 -5.39 -9.90 6.32
CA LEU A 11 -4.11 -10.49 6.75
C LEU A 11 -3.07 -9.44 7.17
N LEU A 12 -3.15 -8.23 6.62
CA LEU A 12 -2.27 -7.12 7.03
C LEU A 12 -2.73 -6.42 8.30
N ALA A 13 -3.99 -6.58 8.72
CA ALA A 13 -4.56 -5.79 9.82
C ALA A 13 -3.90 -6.08 11.17
N GLU A 14 -3.68 -7.35 11.51
CA GLU A 14 -3.01 -7.76 12.76
C GLU A 14 -1.56 -7.29 12.83
N PRO A 15 -0.68 -7.59 11.85
CA PRO A 15 0.71 -7.17 11.94
C PRO A 15 0.92 -5.65 11.87
N GLU A 16 0.03 -4.91 11.19
CA GLU A 16 0.03 -3.44 11.24
C GLU A 16 -0.40 -2.91 12.61
N ALA A 17 -1.38 -3.54 13.26
CA ALA A 17 -1.83 -3.13 14.59
C ALA A 17 -0.78 -3.42 15.68
N GLU A 18 -0.02 -4.51 15.52
CA GLU A 18 1.07 -4.89 16.41
C GLU A 18 2.37 -4.13 16.15
N GLY A 19 2.47 -3.40 15.04
CA GLY A 19 3.72 -2.77 14.60
C GLY A 19 4.82 -3.78 14.23
N SER A 20 4.48 -5.06 14.05
CA SER A 20 5.45 -6.12 13.76
C SER A 20 6.08 -5.99 12.37
N LEU A 21 5.48 -5.18 11.50
CA LEU A 21 6.01 -4.80 10.19
C LEU A 21 6.46 -3.34 10.13
N ASP A 22 6.59 -2.66 11.27
CA ASP A 22 7.12 -1.30 11.32
C ASP A 22 8.55 -1.26 10.77
N GLY A 23 8.83 -0.25 9.94
CA GLY A 23 10.09 -0.14 9.22
C GLY A 23 10.20 -1.00 7.96
N TYR A 24 9.25 -1.90 7.70
CA TYR A 24 9.13 -2.55 6.39
C TYR A 24 8.55 -1.57 5.37
N HIS A 25 9.43 -0.80 4.72
CA HIS A 25 9.09 0.29 3.80
C HIS A 25 8.13 -0.10 2.65
N LEU A 26 8.02 -1.40 2.32
CA LEU A 26 7.09 -1.89 1.30
C LEU A 26 5.65 -2.09 1.81
N LEU A 27 5.44 -2.19 3.12
CA LEU A 27 4.12 -2.38 3.73
C LEU A 27 3.07 -1.35 3.24
N PRO A 28 3.32 -0.02 3.30
CA PRO A 28 2.36 0.96 2.80
C PRO A 28 2.08 0.81 1.31
N ALA A 29 3.06 0.41 0.49
CA ALA A 29 2.87 0.18 -0.94
C ALA A 29 2.01 -1.07 -1.22
N THR A 30 2.22 -2.15 -0.46
CA THR A 30 1.41 -3.38 -0.56
C THR A 30 -0.04 -3.11 -0.16
N ARG A 31 -0.26 -2.42 0.96
CA ARG A 31 -1.60 -2.01 1.41
C ARG A 31 -2.29 -1.15 0.35
N ALA A 32 -1.57 -0.19 -0.23
CA ALA A 32 -2.11 0.69 -1.26
C ALA A 32 -2.58 -0.07 -2.52
N ASP A 33 -1.79 -1.05 -3.00
CA ASP A 33 -2.19 -1.87 -4.15
C ASP A 33 -3.44 -2.71 -3.87
N LEU A 34 -3.53 -3.30 -2.67
CA LEU A 34 -4.70 -4.08 -2.26
C LEU A 34 -5.95 -3.19 -2.15
N LEU A 35 -5.85 -2.02 -1.52
CA LEU A 35 -6.94 -1.04 -1.43
C LEU A 35 -7.42 -0.60 -2.81
N ARG A 36 -6.48 -0.31 -3.73
CA ARG A 36 -6.82 0.08 -5.12
C ARG A 36 -7.56 -1.05 -5.84
N ARG A 37 -7.12 -2.29 -5.69
CA ARG A 37 -7.77 -3.48 -6.29
C ARG A 37 -9.14 -3.78 -5.67
N ALA A 38 -9.35 -3.42 -4.41
CA ALA A 38 -10.64 -3.47 -3.72
C ALA A 38 -11.57 -2.29 -4.08
N GLY A 39 -11.16 -1.38 -4.98
CA GLY A 39 -11.93 -0.19 -5.35
C GLY A 39 -11.89 0.94 -4.33
N ARG A 40 -11.15 0.78 -3.22
CA ARG A 40 -11.00 1.77 -2.13
C ARG A 40 -9.93 2.81 -2.48
N ARG A 41 -10.16 3.54 -3.57
CA ARG A 41 -9.16 4.44 -4.19
C ARG A 41 -8.67 5.56 -3.27
N GLY A 42 -9.55 6.18 -2.50
CA GLY A 42 -9.15 7.25 -1.56
C GLY A 42 -8.18 6.76 -0.50
N GLU A 43 -8.43 5.57 0.07
CA GLU A 43 -7.55 4.96 1.05
C GLU A 43 -6.24 4.47 0.41
N ALA A 44 -6.31 3.97 -0.84
CA ALA A 44 -5.12 3.60 -1.61
C ALA A 44 -4.21 4.81 -1.84
N ALA A 45 -4.77 5.98 -2.14
CA ALA A 45 -4.00 7.20 -2.34
C ALA A 45 -3.24 7.62 -1.07
N VAL A 46 -3.91 7.56 0.09
CA VAL A 46 -3.27 7.82 1.39
C VAL A 46 -2.11 6.86 1.65
N ALA A 47 -2.32 5.56 1.40
CA ALA A 47 -1.28 4.55 1.61
C ALA A 47 -0.10 4.70 0.63
N TYR A 48 -0.35 5.04 -0.64
CA TYR A 48 0.73 5.36 -1.59
C TYR A 48 1.51 6.62 -1.18
N GLY A 49 0.84 7.63 -0.61
CA GLY A 49 1.52 8.79 -0.01
C GLY A 49 2.52 8.40 1.08
N ARG A 50 2.09 7.57 2.04
CA ARG A 50 2.99 7.05 3.10
C ARG A 50 4.15 6.23 2.54
N ALA A 51 3.90 5.46 1.48
CA ALA A 51 4.97 4.70 0.82
C ALA A 51 6.01 5.63 0.15
N LEU A 52 5.57 6.74 -0.43
CA LEU A 52 6.45 7.73 -1.04
C LEU A 52 7.34 8.43 -0.02
N ASP A 53 6.84 8.66 1.21
CA ASP A 53 7.61 9.24 2.30
C ASP A 53 8.72 8.29 2.81
N ALA A 54 8.50 6.97 2.70
CA ALA A 54 9.44 5.95 3.17
C ALA A 54 10.50 5.55 2.12
N VAL A 55 10.32 5.90 0.84
CA VAL A 55 11.18 5.43 -0.24
C VAL A 55 12.39 6.33 -0.46
N ALA A 56 13.58 5.74 -0.46
CA ALA A 56 14.84 6.45 -0.69
C ALA A 56 15.26 6.48 -2.18
N ASN A 57 14.72 5.58 -3.00
CA ASN A 57 15.11 5.39 -4.39
C ASN A 57 14.17 6.12 -5.37
N GLU A 58 14.74 6.87 -6.30
CA GLU A 58 13.97 7.63 -7.30
C GLU A 58 13.18 6.73 -8.25
N ALA A 59 13.71 5.56 -8.61
CA ALA A 59 12.99 4.63 -9.48
C ALA A 59 11.69 4.12 -8.83
N GLU A 60 11.75 3.81 -7.54
CA GLU A 60 10.58 3.40 -6.77
C GLU A 60 9.62 4.56 -6.53
N ARG A 61 10.14 5.77 -6.30
CA ARG A 61 9.31 6.99 -6.19
C ARG A 61 8.50 7.24 -7.46
N ILE A 62 9.12 7.13 -8.63
CA ILE A 62 8.43 7.25 -9.92
C ILE A 62 7.36 6.16 -10.08
N PHE A 63 7.69 4.91 -9.72
CA PHE A 63 6.73 3.81 -9.78
C PHE A 63 5.50 4.07 -8.89
N LEU A 64 5.71 4.47 -7.63
CA LEU A 64 4.63 4.73 -6.68
C LEU A 64 3.77 5.94 -7.08
N ARG A 65 4.38 7.01 -7.62
CA ARG A 65 3.62 8.16 -8.16
C ARG A 65 2.68 7.76 -9.30
N LYS A 66 3.14 6.95 -10.25
CA LYS A 66 2.28 6.44 -11.34
C LYS A 66 1.11 5.61 -10.81
N ARG A 67 1.31 4.86 -9.74
CA ARG A 67 0.23 4.09 -9.09
C ARG A 67 -0.76 4.99 -8.36
N LEU A 68 -0.26 6.04 -7.70
CA LEU A 68 -1.07 7.06 -7.03
C LEU A 68 -1.96 7.81 -8.02
N GLU A 69 -1.43 8.20 -9.19
CA GLU A 69 -2.21 8.84 -10.26
C GLU A 69 -3.39 7.96 -10.72
N GLY A 70 -3.20 6.64 -10.75
CA GLY A 70 -4.27 5.68 -11.05
C GLY A 70 -5.34 5.52 -9.95
N CYS A 71 -5.24 6.26 -8.84
CA CYS A 71 -6.26 6.32 -7.80
C CYS A 71 -7.23 7.51 -7.97
N GLY A 72 -6.98 8.41 -8.93
CA GLY A 72 -7.90 9.48 -9.33
C GLY A 72 -9.13 9.00 -10.07
#